data_AF-A0A0P1GHD3-F1
#
_entry.id   AF-A0A0P1GHD3-F1
#
_cell.length_a   1.000
_cell.length_b   1.000
_cell.length_c   1.000
_cell.angle_alpha   90.00
_cell.angle_beta   90.00
_cell.angle_gamma   90.00
#
_symmetry.space_group_name_H-M   'P 1'
#
loop_
_entity.id
_entity.type
_entity.pdbx_description
1 polymer ?
#
loop_
_entity_poly.entity_id
_entity_poly.type
_entity_poly.pdbx_seq_one_letter_code
_entity_poly.pdbx_strand_id
1 'polypeptide(L)'
;MSEPAEIMLTEIVPNEIVPEAETRENRIKRLQMRSMRRGIKEMDILLMAYAKANLEAMSNAQLDLFDGLLMNNDQDLYQWVTGQVAPPPVFAELVAEISQTFQK
;
A
#
# COMPACT_ATOMS: atom_id res chain seq x y z
N MET A 1 -8.42 -61.91 -31.66
CA MET A 1 -9.15 -60.72 -31.18
C MET A 1 -8.10 -59.66 -30.89
N SER A 2 -7.84 -58.82 -31.89
CA SER A 2 -7.12 -57.57 -31.72
C SER A 2 -8.08 -56.56 -31.12
N GLU A 3 -7.64 -55.84 -30.10
CA GLU A 3 -7.64 -54.38 -30.17
C GLU A 3 -6.50 -53.83 -29.28
N PRO A 4 -5.66 -52.93 -29.82
CA PRO A 4 -4.55 -52.28 -29.14
C PRO A 4 -4.95 -50.89 -28.62
N ALA A 5 -4.06 -50.24 -27.85
CA ALA A 5 -3.68 -48.83 -27.98
C ALA A 5 -3.10 -48.32 -26.65
N GLU A 6 -1.79 -48.50 -26.54
CA GLU A 6 -0.94 -47.65 -25.74
C GLU A 6 -0.95 -46.24 -26.37
N ILE A 7 -0.84 -45.20 -25.52
CA ILE A 7 -0.60 -43.77 -25.80
C ILE A 7 -1.84 -42.84 -25.81
N MET A 8 -1.94 -42.02 -24.76
CA MET A 8 -2.17 -40.56 -24.84
C MET A 8 -1.75 -39.96 -23.48
N LEU A 9 -0.47 -39.65 -23.27
CA LEU A 9 0.12 -38.31 -23.43
C LEU A 9 -0.75 -37.14 -22.92
N THR A 10 -0.16 -36.42 -21.97
CA THR A 10 -0.35 -35.00 -21.62
C THR A 10 -1.63 -34.58 -20.91
N GLU A 11 -1.57 -34.54 -19.59
CA GLU A 11 -1.95 -33.33 -18.87
C GLU A 11 -0.74 -32.84 -18.08
N ILE A 12 0.08 -32.02 -18.76
CA ILE A 12 0.90 -31.02 -18.10
C ILE A 12 -0.10 -30.09 -17.44
N VAL A 13 -0.26 -30.15 -16.11
CA VAL A 13 -0.99 -29.13 -15.37
C VAL A 13 -0.17 -27.83 -15.53
N PRO A 14 -0.64 -26.82 -16.28
CA PRO A 14 0.08 -25.58 -16.41
C PRO A 14 -0.05 -24.86 -15.08
N ASN A 15 1.08 -24.76 -14.37
CA ASN A 15 1.44 -23.65 -13.49
C ASN A 15 0.23 -22.94 -12.87
N GLU A 16 -0.21 -23.40 -11.70
CA GLU A 16 -1.01 -22.56 -10.81
C GLU A 16 -0.24 -21.25 -10.64
N ILE A 17 -0.74 -20.18 -11.25
CA ILE A 17 -0.29 -18.83 -10.94
C ILE A 17 -0.82 -18.58 -9.53
N VAL A 18 -0.14 -19.12 -8.53
CA VAL A 18 -0.20 -18.57 -7.18
C VAL A 18 0.20 -17.11 -7.37
N PRO A 19 -0.67 -16.12 -7.06
CA PRO A 19 -0.25 -14.74 -7.10
C PRO A 19 0.90 -14.63 -6.11
N GLU A 20 2.13 -14.53 -6.62
CA GLU A 20 3.32 -14.37 -5.81
C GLU A 20 3.04 -13.19 -4.87
N ALA A 21 3.05 -13.46 -3.56
CA ALA A 21 2.81 -12.43 -2.56
C ALA A 21 3.71 -11.22 -2.87
N GLU A 22 3.11 -10.02 -2.91
CA GLU A 22 3.83 -8.79 -3.24
C GLU A 22 5.10 -8.68 -2.39
N THR A 23 6.27 -8.55 -3.02
CA THR A 23 7.53 -8.35 -2.28
C THR A 23 7.47 -7.03 -1.51
N ARG A 24 8.18 -6.95 -0.38
CA ARG A 24 8.22 -5.72 0.44
C ARG A 24 8.65 -4.49 -0.34
N GLU A 25 9.64 -4.64 -1.21
CA GLU A 25 10.16 -3.57 -2.07
C GLU A 25 9.09 -3.09 -3.06
N ASN A 26 8.38 -4.01 -3.71
CA ASN A 26 7.28 -3.68 -4.62
C ASN A 26 6.15 -2.96 -3.88
N ARG A 27 5.83 -3.43 -2.67
CA ARG A 27 4.85 -2.79 -1.79
C ARG A 27 5.22 -1.35 -1.43
N ILE A 28 6.46 -1.12 -0.98
CA ILE A 28 6.94 0.23 -0.65
C ILE A 28 6.86 1.13 -1.87
N LYS A 29 7.32 0.66 -3.03
CA LYS A 29 7.27 1.42 -4.29
C LYS A 29 5.83 1.78 -4.68
N ARG A 30 4.89 0.85 -4.54
CA ARG A 30 3.47 1.08 -4.76
C ARG A 30 2.91 2.15 -3.82
N LEU A 31 3.25 2.09 -2.53
CA LEU A 31 2.80 3.06 -1.52
C LEU A 31 3.40 4.46 -1.75
N GLN A 32 4.68 4.55 -2.14
CA GLN A 32 5.30 5.81 -2.56
C GLN A 32 4.56 6.40 -3.76
N MET A 33 4.26 5.60 -4.78
CA MET A 33 3.48 6.04 -5.95
C MET A 33 2.09 6.55 -5.59
N ARG A 34 1.37 5.86 -4.69
CA ARG A 34 0.04 6.29 -4.22
C ARG A 34 0.10 7.59 -3.39
N SER A 35 1.24 7.89 -2.77
CA SER A 35 1.42 9.12 -2.00
C SER A 35 1.55 10.38 -2.87
N MET A 36 1.81 10.23 -4.17
CA MET A 36 2.00 11.34 -5.14
C MET A 36 0.79 11.59 -6.06
N ARG A 37 -0.31 10.86 -5.88
CA ARG A 37 -1.49 10.92 -6.76
C ARG A 37 -2.72 11.43 -6.00
N ARG A 38 -2.57 12.54 -5.29
CA ARG A 38 -3.63 13.20 -4.52
C ARG A 38 -4.27 14.29 -5.36
N GLY A 39 -5.51 14.64 -4.99
CA GLY A 39 -6.27 15.76 -5.54
C GLY A 39 -5.88 17.11 -4.94
N ILE A 40 -5.11 17.12 -3.84
CA ILE A 40 -4.62 18.34 -3.16
C ILE A 40 -3.09 18.33 -3.17
N LYS A 41 -2.48 19.37 -3.72
CA LYS A 41 -1.02 19.49 -3.88
C LYS A 41 -0.27 19.46 -2.55
N GLU A 42 -0.82 20.09 -1.52
CA GLU A 42 -0.28 20.06 -0.16
C GLU A 42 -0.19 18.63 0.38
N MET A 43 -1.21 17.81 0.12
CA MET A 43 -1.22 16.41 0.53
C MET A 43 -0.21 15.56 -0.25
N ASP A 44 -0.03 15.83 -1.55
CA ASP A 44 1.03 15.18 -2.33
C ASP A 44 2.41 15.45 -1.74
N ILE A 45 2.72 16.72 -1.47
CA ILE A 45 4.03 17.13 -0.94
C ILE A 45 4.26 16.48 0.44
N LEU A 46 3.28 16.58 1.32
CA LEU A 46 3.36 16.04 2.68
C LEU A 46 3.55 14.52 2.69
N LEU A 47 2.67 13.79 2.01
CA LEU A 47 2.69 12.33 2.01
C LEU A 47 3.90 11.79 1.26
N MET A 48 4.34 12.43 0.19
CA MET A 48 5.56 12.03 -0.52
C MET A 48 6.81 12.21 0.36
N ALA A 49 6.92 13.32 1.10
CA ALA A 49 8.02 13.55 2.02
C ALA A 49 8.03 12.52 3.17
N TYR A 50 6.88 12.28 3.79
CA TYR A 50 6.74 11.28 4.84
C TYR A 50 7.03 9.86 4.33
N ALA A 51 6.50 9.50 3.16
CA ALA A 51 6.69 8.18 2.57
C ALA A 51 8.17 7.88 2.27
N LYS A 52 8.88 8.86 1.71
CA LYS A 52 10.31 8.74 1.40
C LYS A 52 11.15 8.56 2.67
N ALA A 53 10.79 9.22 3.76
CA ALA A 53 11.57 9.19 4.99
C ALA A 53 11.31 7.93 5.84
N ASN A 54 10.10 7.36 5.81
CA ASN A 54 9.68 6.37 6.82
C ASN A 54 9.36 4.97 6.27
N LEU A 55 8.88 4.81 5.03
CA LEU A 55 8.36 3.51 4.57
C LEU A 55 9.41 2.38 4.58
N GLU A 56 10.68 2.70 4.34
CA GLU A 56 11.75 1.70 4.36
C GLU A 56 11.99 1.09 5.75
N ALA A 57 11.70 1.83 6.83
CA ALA A 57 11.87 1.38 8.21
C ALA A 57 10.59 0.77 8.81
N MET A 58 9.44 0.93 8.15
CA MET A 58 8.16 0.43 8.65
C MET A 58 8.07 -1.11 8.64
N SER A 59 7.46 -1.64 9.69
CA SER A 59 7.00 -3.04 9.75
C SER A 59 5.85 -3.29 8.78
N ASN A 60 5.54 -4.57 8.50
CA ASN A 60 4.43 -4.92 7.62
C ASN A 60 3.08 -4.34 8.10
N ALA A 61 2.82 -4.40 9.41
CA ALA A 61 1.59 -3.85 10.00
C ALA A 61 1.49 -2.32 9.83
N GLN A 62 2.61 -1.60 9.93
CA GLN A 62 2.63 -0.16 9.67
C GLN A 62 2.41 0.15 8.19
N LEU A 63 2.94 -0.67 7.28
CA LEU A 63 2.65 -0.55 5.84
C LEU A 63 1.18 -0.87 5.53
N ASP A 64 0.55 -1.80 6.24
CA ASP A 64 -0.89 -2.09 6.14
C ASP A 64 -1.71 -0.88 6.60
N LEU A 65 -1.32 -0.31 7.74
CA LEU A 65 -1.96 0.87 8.29
C LEU A 65 -1.83 2.08 7.35
N PHE A 66 -0.64 2.31 6.80
CA PHE A 66 -0.41 3.39 5.84
C PHE A 66 -1.20 3.18 4.55
N ASP A 67 -1.26 1.97 3.99
CA ASP A 67 -2.09 1.68 2.80
C ASP A 67 -3.56 1.99 3.08
N GLY A 68 -4.07 1.59 4.25
CA GLY A 68 -5.43 1.91 4.70
C GLY A 68 -5.66 3.41 4.86
N LEU A 69 -4.69 4.15 5.41
CA LEU A 69 -4.74 5.61 5.49
C LEU A 69 -4.86 6.21 4.08
N LEU A 70 -4.08 5.72 3.12
CA LEU A 70 -4.06 6.22 1.75
C LEU A 70 -5.38 6.03 0.99
N MET A 71 -6.29 5.15 1.45
CA MET A 71 -7.62 4.95 0.87
C MET A 71 -8.62 6.06 1.24
N ASN A 72 -8.32 6.88 2.25
CA ASN A 72 -9.15 8.02 2.60
C ASN A 72 -8.99 9.16 1.59
N ASN A 73 -10.03 9.99 1.47
CA ASN A 73 -9.97 11.15 0.58
C ASN A 73 -9.07 12.25 1.17
N ASP A 74 -8.58 13.13 0.29
CA ASP A 74 -7.56 14.10 0.69
C ASP A 74 -8.09 15.20 1.60
N GLN A 75 -9.40 15.49 1.56
CA GLN A 75 -10.03 16.46 2.45
C GLN A 75 -10.01 15.97 3.90
N ASP A 76 -10.37 14.71 4.13
CA ASP A 76 -10.34 14.09 5.46
C ASP A 76 -8.89 14.01 5.98
N LEU A 77 -7.97 13.54 5.13
CA LEU A 77 -6.55 13.49 5.46
C LEU A 77 -6.02 14.87 5.86
N TYR A 78 -6.37 15.91 5.09
CA TYR A 78 -5.97 17.29 5.38
C TYR A 78 -6.53 17.78 6.71
N GLN A 79 -7.81 17.52 7.00
CA GLN A 79 -8.43 17.91 8.27
C GLN A 79 -7.77 17.21 9.47
N TRP A 80 -7.35 15.96 9.32
CA TRP A 80 -6.67 15.22 10.39
C TRP A 80 -5.26 15.75 10.64
N VAL A 81 -4.45 15.94 9.60
CA VAL A 81 -3.06 16.41 9.76
C VAL A 81 -2.96 17.86 10.22
N THR A 82 -3.98 18.67 9.95
CA THR A 82 -4.08 20.06 10.43
C THR A 82 -4.77 20.17 11.80
N GLY A 83 -5.25 19.06 12.36
CA GLY A 83 -5.92 19.02 13.66
C GLY A 83 -7.32 19.65 13.68
N GLN A 84 -7.93 19.88 12.52
CA GLN A 84 -9.31 20.38 12.42
C GLN A 84 -10.33 19.34 12.88
N VAL A 85 -10.05 18.06 12.60
CA VAL A 85 -10.87 16.91 12.98
C VAL A 85 -9.99 15.82 13.55
N ALA A 86 -10.48 15.12 14.58
CA ALA A 86 -9.77 13.96 15.12
C ALA A 86 -9.80 12.79 14.11
N PRO A 87 -8.66 12.16 13.81
CA PRO A 87 -8.64 10.96 12.97
C PRO A 87 -9.30 9.78 13.69
N PRO A 88 -9.75 8.76 12.93
CA PRO A 88 -10.13 7.48 13.51
C PRO A 88 -9.02 6.93 14.42
N PRO A 89 -9.35 6.28 15.56
CA PRO A 89 -8.34 5.85 16.54
C PRO A 89 -7.22 4.98 15.95
N VAL A 90 -7.56 4.15 14.96
CA VAL A 90 -6.60 3.28 14.27
C VAL A 90 -5.49 4.08 13.56
N PHE A 91 -5.79 5.30 13.09
CA PHE A 91 -4.84 6.15 12.38
C PHE A 91 -4.22 7.23 13.27
N ALA A 92 -4.63 7.36 14.54
CA ALA A 92 -4.29 8.51 15.37
C ALA A 92 -2.78 8.71 15.54
N GLU A 93 -2.05 7.63 15.86
CA GLU A 93 -0.59 7.69 16.03
C GLU A 93 0.12 8.02 14.70
N LEU A 94 -0.29 7.37 13.62
CA LEU A 94 0.27 7.59 12.29
C LEU A 94 0.03 9.02 11.79
N VAL A 95 -1.17 9.55 11.98
CA VAL A 95 -1.51 10.94 11.64
C VAL A 95 -0.69 11.91 12.49
N ALA A 96 -0.51 11.64 13.79
CA ALA A 96 0.31 12.48 14.65
C ALA A 96 1.77 12.55 14.15
N GLU A 97 2.35 11.43 13.70
CA GLU A 97 3.69 11.42 13.08
C GLU A 97 3.72 12.20 11.75
N ILE A 98 2.74 11.99 10.88
CA ILE A 98 2.66 12.69 9.58
C ILE A 98 2.53 14.20 9.81
N SER A 99 1.76 14.62 10.81
CA SER A 99 1.57 16.04 11.16
C SER A 99 2.87 16.73 11.56
N GLN A 100 3.82 16.01 12.16
CA GLN A 100 5.15 16.56 12.45
C GLN A 100 5.96 16.83 11.18
N THR A 101 5.67 16.16 10.08
CA THR A 101 6.30 16.44 8.78
C THR A 101 5.72 17.71 8.15
N PHE A 102 4.45 18.02 8.41
CA PHE A 102 3.80 19.23 7.91
C PHE A 102 4.31 20.52 8.58
N GLN A 103 4.77 20.41 9.83
CA GLN A 103 5.25 21.54 10.64
C GLN A 103 6.74 21.84 10.46
N LYS A 104 7.47 21.02 9.69
CA LYS A 104 8.89 21.21 9.39
C LYS A 104 9.07 22.03 8.12
#